data_AF-E2AWZ6-F1
#
_entry.id   AF-E2AWZ6-F1
#
_cell.length_a   1.000
_cell.length_b   1.000
_cell.length_c   1.000
_cell.angle_alpha   90.00
_cell.angle_beta   90.00
_cell.angle_gamma   90.00
#
_symmetry.space_group_name_H-M   'P 1'
#
loop_
_entity.id
_entity.type
_entity.pdbx_description
1 polymer ?
#
loop_
_entity_poly.entity_id
_entity_poly.type
_entity_poly.pdbx_seq_one_letter_code
_entity_poly.pdbx_strand_id
1 'polypeptide(L)'
;MMKIAKRFERAAKTGEFFAMNEWKFCADNMTKLVKFVRASGDCDDFNVDIKSLDWDTYLHQYMLGIRKYILKDNPDTLNNARNRLSKLYWMHKLTKVFSIFMLLGMIK
;
A
#
# COMPACT_ATOMS: atom_id res chain seq x y z
N MET A 1 21.20 -16.97 -2.30
CA MET A 1 19.75 -17.25 -2.38
C MET A 1 19.14 -17.74 -1.05
N MET A 2 19.73 -18.72 -0.35
CA MET A 2 19.19 -19.27 0.92
C MET A 2 18.86 -18.24 2.02
N LYS A 3 19.65 -17.17 2.17
CA LYS A 3 19.41 -16.13 3.20
C LYS A 3 18.14 -15.30 2.95
N ILE A 4 17.82 -15.03 1.69
CA ILE A 4 16.62 -14.27 1.31
C ILE A 4 15.38 -15.13 1.51
N ALA A 5 15.42 -16.40 1.10
CA ALA A 5 14.34 -17.36 1.32
C ALA A 5 14.00 -17.50 2.82
N LYS A 6 15.02 -17.69 3.68
CA LYS A 6 14.83 -17.75 5.15
C LYS A 6 14.23 -16.48 5.75
N ARG A 7 14.54 -15.30 5.20
CA ARG A 7 13.94 -14.03 5.64
C ARG A 7 12.46 -13.94 5.27
N PHE A 8 12.12 -14.33 4.05
CA PHE A 8 10.74 -14.40 3.59
C PHE A 8 9.91 -15.39 4.41
N GLU A 9 10.44 -16.57 4.64
CA GLU A 9 9.80 -17.60 5.46
C GLU A 9 9.49 -17.10 6.88
N ARG A 10 10.45 -16.42 7.52
CA ARG A 10 10.23 -15.81 8.84
C ARG A 10 9.12 -14.76 8.82
N ALA A 11 9.14 -13.86 7.84
CA ALA A 11 8.11 -12.83 7.71
C ALA A 11 6.72 -13.43 7.46
N ALA A 12 6.64 -14.45 6.60
CA ALA A 12 5.40 -15.18 6.33
C ALA A 12 4.87 -15.88 7.59
N LYS A 13 5.75 -16.56 8.33
CA LYS A 13 5.40 -17.23 9.59
C LYS A 13 4.91 -16.25 10.65
N THR A 14 5.48 -15.04 10.72
CA THR A 14 4.98 -13.99 11.62
C THR A 14 3.59 -13.50 11.22
N GLY A 15 3.28 -13.46 9.92
CA GLY A 15 1.96 -13.05 9.41
C GLY A 15 0.91 -14.16 9.39
N GLU A 16 1.31 -15.43 9.56
CA GLU A 16 0.48 -16.62 9.39
C GLU A 16 -0.81 -16.56 10.21
N PHE A 17 -0.72 -16.18 11.49
CA PHE A 17 -1.90 -16.04 12.34
C PHE A 17 -2.92 -15.06 11.78
N PHE A 18 -2.46 -13.93 11.24
CA PHE A 18 -3.35 -12.91 10.70
C PHE A 18 -3.94 -13.29 9.34
N ALA A 19 -3.20 -14.05 8.53
CA ALA A 19 -3.63 -14.45 7.19
C ALA A 19 -4.53 -15.69 7.16
N MET A 20 -4.34 -16.63 8.10
CA MET A 20 -4.96 -17.96 8.06
C MET A 20 -6.20 -18.11 8.95
N ASN A 21 -6.50 -17.11 9.78
CA ASN A 21 -7.68 -17.14 10.64
C ASN A 21 -8.80 -16.27 10.07
N GLU A 22 -10.05 -16.67 10.32
CA GLU A 22 -11.21 -15.86 10.00
C GLU A 22 -11.31 -14.66 10.94
N TRP A 23 -11.54 -13.48 10.37
CA TRP A 23 -11.76 -12.25 11.13
C TRP A 23 -13.21 -11.80 11.00
N LYS A 24 -13.92 -11.81 12.13
CA LYS A 24 -15.27 -11.23 12.22
C LYS A 24 -15.16 -9.77 12.64
N PHE A 25 -15.35 -8.87 11.68
CA PHE A 25 -15.35 -7.43 11.93
C PHE A 25 -16.76 -6.98 12.31
N CYS A 26 -16.92 -6.45 13.53
CA CYS A 26 -18.18 -5.87 13.99
C CYS A 26 -18.08 -4.36 14.05
N ALA A 27 -19.02 -3.65 13.43
CA ALA A 27 -19.05 -2.18 13.38
C ALA A 27 -20.39 -1.60 13.87
N ASP A 28 -21.18 -2.36 14.63
CA ASP A 28 -22.53 -1.97 15.03
C ASP A 28 -22.55 -0.68 15.86
N ASN A 29 -21.61 -0.54 16.80
CA ASN A 29 -21.49 0.66 17.63
C ASN A 29 -21.14 1.89 16.79
N MET A 30 -20.22 1.75 15.83
CA MET A 30 -19.86 2.84 14.93
C MET A 30 -21.04 3.22 14.03
N THR A 31 -21.76 2.23 13.51
CA THR A 31 -22.94 2.45 12.67
C THR A 31 -24.05 3.17 13.46
N LYS A 32 -24.27 2.80 14.72
CA LYS A 32 -25.22 3.48 15.62
C LYS A 32 -24.78 4.92 15.88
N LEU A 33 -23.50 5.16 16.14
CA LEU A 33 -22.94 6.49 16.37
C LEU A 33 -23.14 7.39 15.15
N VAL A 34 -22.81 6.93 13.95
CA VAL A 34 -23.00 7.70 12.71
C VAL A 34 -24.46 8.07 12.51
N LYS A 35 -25.40 7.14 12.76
CA LYS A 35 -26.84 7.41 12.68
C LYS A 35 -27.29 8.45 13.71
N PHE A 36 -26.79 8.35 14.93
CA PHE A 36 -27.12 9.28 16.02
C PHE A 36 -26.65 10.71 15.69
N VAL A 37 -25.38 10.88 15.30
CA VAL A 37 -24.81 12.19 14.95
C VAL A 37 -25.51 12.79 13.72
N ARG A 38 -25.82 11.97 12.71
CA ARG A 38 -26.59 12.44 11.54
C ARG A 38 -27.99 12.91 11.92
N ALA A 39 -28.63 12.28 12.90
CA ALA A 39 -29.96 12.66 13.36
C ALA A 39 -29.96 13.88 14.29
N SER A 40 -28.88 14.14 15.02
CA SER A 40 -28.79 15.31 15.92
C SER A 40 -28.58 16.63 15.18
N GLY A 41 -28.10 16.58 13.93
CA GLY A 41 -27.78 17.78 13.15
C GLY A 41 -26.36 18.32 13.39
N ASP A 42 -25.63 17.76 14.36
CA ASP A 42 -24.26 18.17 14.72
C ASP A 42 -23.19 17.55 13.80
N CYS A 43 -23.60 17.01 12.65
CA CYS A 43 -22.70 16.29 11.74
C CYS A 43 -21.59 17.18 11.17
N ASP A 44 -21.84 18.50 11.09
CA ASP A 44 -20.88 19.48 10.58
C ASP A 44 -19.75 19.77 11.59
N ASP A 45 -20.02 19.67 12.89
CA ASP A 45 -19.02 19.90 13.95
C ASP A 45 -18.20 18.64 14.26
N PHE A 46 -18.75 17.46 14.02
CA PHE A 46 -18.07 16.19 14.29
C PHE A 46 -18.35 15.12 13.23
N ASN A 47 -17.51 15.09 12.19
CA ASN A 47 -17.61 14.11 11.13
C ASN A 47 -17.12 12.72 11.58
N VAL A 48 -18.07 11.86 11.92
CA VAL A 48 -17.84 10.45 12.28
C VAL A 48 -18.00 9.49 11.11
N ASP A 49 -18.47 9.96 9.95
CA ASP A 49 -18.70 9.10 8.80
C ASP A 49 -17.43 8.95 7.97
N ILE A 50 -16.71 7.84 8.19
CA ILE A 50 -15.47 7.50 7.47
C ILE A 50 -15.68 7.48 5.95
N LYS A 51 -16.91 7.28 5.45
CA LYS A 51 -17.18 7.29 4.00
C LYS A 51 -17.03 8.66 3.35
N SER A 52 -17.13 9.73 4.14
CA SER A 52 -16.97 11.10 3.67
C SER A 52 -15.51 11.54 3.56
N LEU A 53 -14.57 10.71 4.06
CA LEU A 53 -13.14 10.98 4.01
C LEU A 53 -12.64 10.92 2.56
N ASP A 54 -11.83 11.90 2.16
CA ASP A 54 -11.01 11.78 0.96
C ASP A 54 -9.88 10.77 1.21
N TRP A 55 -10.14 9.53 0.79
CA TRP A 55 -9.21 8.41 0.95
C TRP A 55 -7.90 8.62 0.20
N ASP A 56 -7.90 9.31 -0.93
CA ASP A 56 -6.68 9.53 -1.71
C ASP A 56 -5.74 10.47 -0.95
N THR A 57 -6.27 11.59 -0.44
CA THR A 57 -5.50 12.51 0.40
C THR A 57 -5.05 11.87 1.70
N TYR A 58 -5.94 11.14 2.38
CA TYR A 58 -5.60 10.44 3.62
C TYR A 58 -4.47 9.44 3.42
N LEU A 59 -4.59 8.55 2.43
CA LEU A 59 -3.56 7.54 2.14
C LEU A 59 -2.25 8.20 1.70
N HIS A 60 -2.33 9.29 0.93
CA HIS A 60 -1.14 10.05 0.54
C HIS A 60 -0.38 10.57 1.77
N GLN A 61 -1.07 11.25 2.68
CA GLN A 61 -0.47 11.78 3.91
C GLN A 61 0.03 10.67 4.83
N TYR A 62 -0.75 9.59 4.97
CA TYR A 62 -0.39 8.41 5.75
C TYR A 62 0.93 7.79 5.26
N MET A 63 1.08 7.60 3.95
CA MET A 63 2.29 7.05 3.35
C MET A 63 3.51 7.99 3.49
N LEU A 64 3.31 9.31 3.38
CA LEU A 64 4.36 10.29 3.67
C LEU A 64 4.79 10.24 5.15
N GLY A 65 3.83 10.06 6.06
CA GLY A 65 4.09 9.88 7.49
C GLY A 65 4.94 8.64 7.77
N ILE A 66 4.57 7.49 7.21
CA ILE A 66 5.35 6.25 7.33
C ILE A 66 6.79 6.49 6.85
N ARG A 67 6.95 7.09 5.67
CA ARG A 67 8.27 7.37 5.10
C ARG A 67 9.13 8.22 6.03
N LYS A 68 8.57 9.33 6.53
CA LYS A 68 9.29 10.29 7.36
C LYS A 68 9.61 9.73 8.75
N TYR A 69 8.65 9.09 9.41
CA TYR A 69 8.76 8.77 10.84
C TYR A 69 9.16 7.32 11.11
N ILE A 70 8.63 6.35 10.36
CA ILE A 70 8.94 4.93 10.56
C ILE A 70 10.22 4.55 9.81
N LEU A 71 10.27 4.92 8.52
CA LEU A 71 11.41 4.59 7.67
C LEU A 71 12.55 5.59 7.78
N LYS A 72 12.32 6.74 8.43
CA LYS A 72 13.30 7.81 8.64
C LYS A 72 13.93 8.31 7.34
N ASP A 73 13.16 8.34 6.26
CA ASP A 73 13.62 8.80 4.94
C ASP A 73 13.15 10.24 4.69
N ASN A 74 14.08 11.09 4.23
CA ASN A 74 13.81 12.51 4.02
C ASN A 74 12.83 12.69 2.83
N PRO A 75 11.77 13.52 2.95
CA PRO A 75 10.87 13.85 1.83
C PRO A 75 11.59 14.26 0.53
N ASP A 76 12.76 14.90 0.62
CA ASP A 76 13.55 15.34 -0.54
C ASP A 76 14.00 14.17 -1.44
N THR A 77 14.10 12.96 -0.88
CA THR A 77 14.53 11.76 -1.62
C THR A 77 13.41 11.16 -2.48
N LEU A 78 12.16 11.64 -2.35
CA LEU A 78 11.00 11.12 -3.08
C LEU A 78 11.17 11.19 -4.59
N ASN A 79 11.64 12.32 -5.12
CA ASN A 79 11.84 12.51 -6.55
C ASN A 79 12.94 11.58 -7.08
N ASN A 80 14.03 11.42 -6.33
CA ASN A 80 15.11 10.50 -6.69
C ASN A 80 14.63 9.05 -6.71
N ALA A 81 13.80 8.64 -5.73
CA ALA A 81 13.20 7.31 -5.69
C ALA A 81 12.29 7.05 -6.90
N ARG A 82 11.44 8.03 -7.27
CA ARG A 82 10.58 7.96 -8.46
C ARG A 82 11.40 7.82 -9.75
N ASN A 83 12.45 8.62 -9.89
CA ASN A 83 13.35 8.57 -11.04
C ASN A 83 14.05 7.21 -11.14
N ARG A 84 14.52 6.66 -10.00
CA ARG A 84 15.14 5.32 -9.96
C ARG A 84 14.15 4.24 -10.38
N LEU A 85 12.91 4.31 -9.89
CA LEU A 85 11.86 3.36 -10.24
C LEU A 85 11.50 3.42 -11.72
N SER A 86 11.38 4.63 -12.29
CA SER A 86 11.11 4.82 -13.72
C SER A 86 12.24 4.26 -14.59
N LYS A 87 13.51 4.49 -14.22
CA LYS A 87 14.66 3.88 -14.90
C LYS A 87 14.60 2.36 -14.86
N LEU A 88 14.36 1.76 -13.69
CA LEU A 88 14.22 0.29 -13.57
C LEU A 88 13.06 -0.24 -14.43
N TYR A 89 11.93 0.46 -14.45
CA TYR A 89 10.77 0.09 -15.26
C TYR A 89 11.12 0.02 -16.75
N TRP A 90 11.77 1.05 -17.28
CA TRP A 90 12.19 1.09 -18.67
C TRP A 90 13.25 0.05 -18.99
N MET A 91 14.26 -0.13 -18.13
CA MET A 91 15.26 -1.19 -18.28
C MET A 91 14.59 -2.56 -18.37
N HIS A 92 13.66 -2.87 -17.46
CA HIS A 92 12.94 -4.14 -17.47
C HIS A 92 12.07 -4.31 -18.72
N LYS A 93 11.40 -3.25 -19.19
CA LYS A 93 10.59 -3.29 -20.41
C LYS A 93 11.44 -3.55 -21.65
N LEU A 94 12.59 -2.88 -21.76
CA LEU A 94 13.55 -3.09 -22.85
C LEU A 94 14.11 -4.51 -22.82
N THR A 95 14.50 -5.03 -21.64
CA THR A 95 14.99 -6.40 -21.51
C THR A 95 13.94 -7.41 -21.97
N LYS A 96 12.67 -7.25 -21.59
CA LYS A 96 11.58 -8.13 -22.06
C LYS A 96 11.43 -8.12 -23.58
N VAL A 97 11.41 -6.94 -24.17
CA VAL A 97 11.29 -6.79 -25.63
C VAL A 97 12.48 -7.46 -26.32
N PHE A 98 13.70 -7.17 -25.87
CA PHE A 98 14.93 -7.77 -26.40
C PHE A 98 14.91 -9.31 -26.31
N SER A 99 14.51 -9.87 -25.17
CA SER A 99 14.40 -11.32 -24.99
C SER A 99 13.40 -11.95 -25.98
N ILE A 100 12.26 -11.32 -26.22
CA ILE A 100 11.28 -11.80 -27.22
C ILE A 100 11.88 -11.76 -28.62
N PHE A 101 12.55 -10.67 -28.99
CA PHE A 101 13.22 -10.56 -30.29
C PHE A 101 14.31 -11.62 -30.48
N MET A 102 15.14 -11.90 -29.47
CA MET A 102 16.14 -12.95 -29.54
C MET A 102 15.50 -14.33 -29.73
N LEU A 103 14.44 -14.66 -28.99
CA LEU A 103 13.75 -15.94 -29.13
C LEU A 103 13.14 -16.11 -30.53
N LEU A 104 12.51 -15.07 -31.08
CA LEU A 104 11.99 -15.08 -32.45
C LEU A 104 13.11 -15.25 -33.49
N GLY A 105 14.27 -14.62 -33.26
CA GLY A 105 15.45 -14.77 -34.11
C GLY A 105 16.11 -16.14 -34.05
N MET A 106 15.91 -16.92 -32.98
CA MET A 106 16.41 -18.30 -32.86
C MET A 106 15.48 -19.36 -33.48
N ILE A 107 14.20 -19.01 -33.68
CA ILE A 107 13.19 -19.91 -34.27
C ILE A 107 13.19 -19.81 -35.82
N LYS A 108 13.79 -18.74 -36.36
CA LYS A 108 13.98 -18.51 -37.79
C LYS A 108 15.35 -18.98 -38.24
#